data_AF-M3W3Z9-F1
#
_entry.id   AF-M3W3Z9-F1
#
_cell.length_a   1.000
_cell.length_b   1.000
_cell.length_c   1.000
_cell.angle_alpha   90.00
_cell.angle_beta   90.00
_cell.angle_gamma   90.00
#
_symmetry.space_group_name_H-M   'P 1'
#
loop_
_entity.id
_entity.type
_entity.pdbx_description
1 polymer ?
#
loop_
_entity_poly.entity_id
_entity_poly.type
_entity_poly.pdbx_seq_one_letter_code
_entity_poly.pdbx_strand_id
1 'polypeptide(L)'
;MSSYFLPIPLTPEDKGKEGSVKKERPYKIFFKDLFLFKENEVAAKKKEKFINRSMRVYQKSTFSSRMKSRSHLGQRAFYSDTAGDSSEKFGLDPTLILKLTEGADAKRTIHEFINDQRDRFLLEYALSTKRNTIKKFEKLIAVKEQQLIKAEKKLQEDAMAFEEFLRENDQRSVDALKIAAQETINKLQMTTELKKANMEVQAVKSEIAKTELLLREYTKYGFFLLKLSPKHWQIQQALKKAQMTKSRESMNVTLPVLTKLNTKKNEGSIEDSRKTSFSDDNSMGRGSQGKPRRKTTFTLENKKSSLSNLTESISSEDSLEFFLDDDMDYDLEPELYFKEPEELLQVFTELEEQNLTLVQYSQDIDESLEDINKREKLIQDKINSNIAFLLEHKEMLKANCVREEEKAADLELRSRLFSFGEFKSDAQEKLIESLSKKINQVYKVCIGDADVGSLNPVQKLVKVESRLVELSDLIESIPKENVETIERIKQKERRQKLREDKMKEKQRHQEERLKAALERAVAQPKKKLGRRLTYRSKPPSGNKHELLLVKDTRTKSLEEEYFFT
;
A
#
# COMPACT_ATOMS: atom_id res chain seq x y z
N MET A 1 -17.31 46.43 58.49
CA MET A 1 -17.15 47.89 58.31
C MET A 1 -16.64 48.12 56.88
N SER A 2 -17.56 48.32 55.94
CA SER A 2 -17.87 49.58 55.19
C SER A 2 -17.08 49.66 53.86
N SER A 3 -17.64 49.30 52.69
CA SER A 3 -18.53 50.06 51.76
C SER A 3 -17.82 51.20 50.99
N TYR A 4 -17.98 51.50 49.69
CA TYR A 4 -18.71 50.97 48.52
C TYR A 4 -18.27 51.81 47.27
N PHE A 5 -18.57 51.28 46.07
CA PHE A 5 -18.83 51.93 44.75
C PHE A 5 -17.73 52.17 43.67
N LEU A 6 -18.02 51.57 42.49
CA LEU A 6 -17.50 51.64 41.09
C LEU A 6 -17.91 52.96 40.36
N PRO A 7 -17.51 53.34 39.09
CA PRO A 7 -17.35 52.50 37.87
C PRO A 7 -16.36 52.90 36.69
N ILE A 8 -16.16 51.91 35.78
CA ILE A 8 -15.80 51.72 34.32
C ILE A 8 -15.95 52.94 33.31
N PRO A 9 -15.55 52.97 31.97
CA PRO A 9 -14.58 52.24 31.07
C PRO A 9 -13.72 53.10 30.04
N LEU A 10 -12.72 52.48 29.34
CA LEU A 10 -12.59 52.30 27.85
C LEU A 10 -11.13 52.16 27.28
N THR A 11 -10.87 51.01 26.64
CA THR A 11 -9.99 50.57 25.50
C THR A 11 -8.75 51.36 25.01
N PRO A 12 -7.74 50.64 24.47
CA PRO A 12 -7.15 51.00 23.17
C PRO A 12 -6.98 49.81 22.21
N GLU A 13 -7.43 50.00 20.97
CA GLU A 13 -7.16 49.11 19.82
C GLU A 13 -6.38 49.88 18.74
N ASP A 14 -5.30 49.23 18.29
CA ASP A 14 -4.91 49.05 16.88
C ASP A 14 -3.82 49.92 16.20
N LYS A 15 -3.00 49.16 15.45
CA LYS A 15 -2.15 49.46 14.27
C LYS A 15 -0.70 49.91 14.45
N GLY A 16 0.16 48.89 14.34
CA GLY A 16 1.35 49.01 13.51
C GLY A 16 0.97 49.15 12.02
N LYS A 17 1.67 50.05 11.33
CA LYS A 17 1.92 49.99 9.88
C LYS A 17 3.27 50.63 9.58
N GLU A 18 4.13 49.81 8.97
CA GLU A 18 5.36 50.20 8.29
C GLU A 18 5.11 51.22 7.17
N GLY A 19 6.13 52.05 6.92
CA GLY A 19 6.57 52.42 5.58
C GLY A 19 5.77 53.47 4.81
N SER A 20 6.18 54.74 4.90
CA SER A 20 6.19 55.61 3.71
C SER A 20 7.28 56.69 3.77
N VAL A 21 8.34 56.42 3.00
CA VAL A 21 9.13 57.32 2.17
C VAL A 21 9.15 58.81 2.55
N LYS A 22 10.33 59.25 3.01
CA LYS A 22 10.80 60.63 3.02
C LYS A 22 10.53 61.32 1.68
N LYS A 23 9.81 62.44 1.71
CA LYS A 23 9.98 63.54 0.74
C LYS A 23 10.18 64.84 1.51
N GLU A 24 11.44 65.25 1.59
CA GLU A 24 11.83 66.60 1.99
C GLU A 24 11.16 67.62 1.06
N ARG A 25 10.49 68.61 1.66
CA ARG A 25 10.14 69.86 0.97
C ARG A 25 11.24 70.88 1.33
N PRO A 26 11.84 71.59 0.36
CA PRO A 26 13.10 72.30 0.56
C PRO A 26 13.01 73.66 1.27
N TYR A 27 11.86 74.02 1.89
CA TYR A 27 11.76 75.23 2.72
C TYR A 27 10.78 75.03 3.88
N LYS A 28 11.29 75.01 5.12
CA LYS A 28 10.50 75.14 6.34
C LYS A 28 10.77 76.51 6.93
N ILE A 29 9.89 77.47 6.63
CA ILE A 29 9.96 78.82 7.21
C ILE A 29 9.66 78.69 8.71
N PHE A 30 10.67 78.92 9.54
CA PHE A 30 10.51 79.01 10.99
C PHE A 30 9.85 80.35 11.34
N PHE A 31 8.52 80.38 11.40
CA PHE A 31 7.74 81.54 11.86
C PHE A 31 7.97 81.90 13.35
N LYS A 32 8.76 81.12 14.08
CA LYS A 32 8.92 81.26 15.53
C LYS A 32 9.81 82.45 15.93
N ASP A 33 10.76 82.83 15.08
CA ASP A 33 11.66 83.96 15.37
C ASP A 33 11.06 85.34 15.07
N LEU A 34 10.04 85.41 14.21
CA LEU A 34 9.43 86.69 13.82
C LEU A 34 8.59 87.33 14.95
N PHE A 35 8.18 86.54 15.95
CA PHE A 35 7.29 87.00 17.03
C PHE A 35 7.97 87.13 18.40
N LEU A 36 9.22 86.67 18.59
CA LEU A 36 9.94 86.78 19.87
C LEU A 36 10.02 88.22 20.39
N PHE A 37 10.24 89.18 19.49
CA PHE A 37 10.29 90.60 19.87
C PHE A 37 8.92 91.13 20.29
N LYS A 38 7.85 90.67 19.64
CA LYS A 38 6.46 91.03 19.94
C LYS A 38 5.98 90.36 21.23
N GLU A 39 6.39 89.12 21.49
CA GLU A 39 6.12 88.39 22.72
C GLU A 39 6.81 89.06 23.93
N ASN A 40 8.08 89.44 23.77
CA ASN A 40 8.82 90.20 24.78
C ASN A 40 8.21 91.59 25.04
N GLU A 41 7.76 92.30 23.98
CA GLU A 41 7.09 93.60 24.12
C GLU A 41 5.73 93.47 24.85
N VAL A 42 4.96 92.41 24.54
CA VAL A 42 3.69 92.12 25.22
C VAL A 42 3.92 91.73 26.68
N ALA A 43 4.95 90.93 26.97
CA ALA A 43 5.31 90.55 28.34
C ALA A 43 5.75 91.77 29.17
N ALA A 44 6.55 92.68 28.60
CA ALA A 44 6.95 93.92 29.26
C ALA A 44 5.74 94.84 29.53
N LYS A 45 4.84 95.02 28.56
CA LYS A 45 3.58 95.78 28.75
C LYS A 45 2.69 95.16 29.83
N LYS A 46 2.63 93.83 29.95
CA LYS A 46 1.88 93.16 31.03
C LYS A 46 2.50 93.43 32.40
N LYS A 47 3.83 93.33 32.55
CA LYS A 47 4.54 93.66 33.80
C LYS A 47 4.32 95.11 34.21
N GLU A 48 4.39 96.03 33.26
CA GLU A 48 4.17 97.45 33.53
C GLU A 48 2.72 97.77 33.90
N LYS A 49 1.74 97.11 33.27
CA LYS A 49 0.33 97.19 33.69
C LYS A 49 0.12 96.67 35.11
N PHE A 50 0.82 95.60 35.49
CA PHE A 50 0.76 95.05 36.84
C PHE A 50 1.30 96.06 37.87
N ILE A 51 2.47 96.65 37.60
CA ILE A 51 3.06 97.70 38.45
C ILE A 51 2.12 98.93 38.52
N ASN A 52 1.55 99.38 37.40
CA ASN A 52 0.61 100.51 37.39
C ASN A 52 -0.72 100.21 38.10
N ARG A 53 -1.10 98.93 38.24
CA ARG A 53 -2.28 98.52 39.00
C ARG A 53 -2.03 98.58 40.51
N SER A 54 -0.80 98.35 40.97
CA SER A 54 -0.41 98.45 42.39
C SER A 54 -0.09 99.87 42.87
N MET A 55 0.07 100.86 41.98
CA MET A 55 0.34 102.26 42.37
C MET A 55 -0.92 103.03 42.78
N ARG A 56 -0.79 103.95 43.75
CA ARG A 56 -1.88 104.87 44.17
C ARG A 56 -2.11 105.96 43.11
N VAL A 57 -3.31 106.55 43.07
CA VAL A 57 -3.78 107.44 41.98
C VAL A 57 -2.85 108.63 41.72
N TYR A 58 -2.31 109.27 42.76
CA TYR A 58 -1.38 110.40 42.64
C TYR A 58 0.02 110.02 42.13
N GLN A 59 0.37 108.73 42.12
CA GLN A 59 1.67 108.24 41.64
C GLN A 59 1.60 107.68 40.21
N LYS A 60 0.40 107.63 39.61
CA LYS A 60 0.24 107.19 38.22
C LYS A 60 0.57 108.35 37.30
N SER A 61 1.49 108.14 36.36
CA SER A 61 1.76 109.12 35.30
C SER A 61 0.57 109.21 34.35
N THR A 62 0.20 110.42 33.95
CA THR A 62 -0.81 110.64 32.91
C THR A 62 -0.21 110.37 31.53
N PHE A 63 -1.05 110.02 30.55
CA PHE A 63 -0.60 109.73 29.18
C PHE A 63 0.28 110.87 28.58
N SER A 64 -0.05 112.12 28.89
CA SER A 64 0.74 113.32 28.54
C SER A 64 2.15 113.31 29.17
N SER A 65 2.25 112.99 30.47
CA SER A 65 3.54 112.85 31.17
C SER A 65 4.40 111.76 30.53
N ARG A 66 3.78 110.62 30.21
CA ARG A 66 4.47 109.46 29.64
C ARG A 66 4.94 109.68 28.20
N MET A 67 4.23 110.51 27.43
CA MET A 67 4.62 110.89 26.07
C MET A 67 5.82 111.85 26.05
N LYS A 68 5.94 112.73 27.06
CA LYS A 68 7.09 113.64 27.22
C LYS A 68 8.37 112.94 27.71
N SER A 69 8.28 111.84 28.47
CA SER A 69 9.45 111.09 28.95
C SER A 69 10.13 110.22 27.89
N ARG A 70 9.56 110.06 26.68
CA ARG A 70 10.17 109.24 25.61
C ARG A 70 11.23 109.99 24.80
N SER A 71 11.41 111.30 24.99
CA SER A 71 12.51 112.05 24.40
C SER A 71 13.80 111.77 25.16
N HIS A 72 14.65 110.91 24.59
CA HIS A 72 16.01 110.56 25.00
C HIS A 72 17.00 111.74 24.86
N LEU A 73 16.51 112.98 24.89
CA LEU A 73 17.27 114.23 24.71
C LEU A 73 17.32 115.09 26.00
N GLY A 74 16.67 114.66 27.08
CA GLY A 74 16.62 115.40 28.36
C GLY A 74 17.74 115.11 29.35
N GLN A 75 18.67 114.19 29.07
CA GLN A 75 19.78 113.85 29.96
C GLN A 75 21.03 114.71 29.72
N ARG A 76 20.89 116.02 29.92
CA ARG A 76 22.00 116.90 30.32
C ARG A 76 21.46 117.90 31.35
N ALA A 77 21.10 117.39 32.52
CA ALA A 77 20.93 118.20 33.71
C ALA A 77 22.27 118.22 34.44
N PHE A 78 22.85 119.41 34.59
CA PHE A 78 23.93 119.67 35.52
C PHE A 78 23.40 119.41 36.95
N TYR A 79 24.01 118.47 37.67
CA TYR A 79 23.81 118.32 39.10
C TYR A 79 24.75 119.30 39.80
N SER A 80 24.21 120.39 40.34
CA SER A 80 24.83 121.13 41.42
C SER A 80 24.54 120.38 42.72
N ASP A 81 25.39 119.43 43.09
CA ASP A 81 25.43 118.90 44.45
C ASP A 81 26.19 119.93 45.31
N THR A 82 25.45 120.85 45.90
CA THR A 82 25.88 121.58 47.08
C THR A 82 24.76 121.45 48.10
N ALA A 83 25.16 121.02 49.30
CA ALA A 83 24.35 120.81 50.50
C ALA A 83 23.67 119.43 50.62
N GLY A 84 24.35 118.56 51.38
CA GLY A 84 23.67 117.73 52.37
C GLY A 84 23.70 116.24 52.13
N ASP A 85 24.86 115.59 52.27
CA ASP A 85 24.92 114.44 53.16
C ASP A 85 26.36 113.99 53.48
N SER A 86 26.57 113.60 54.73
CA SER A 86 27.76 112.91 55.29
C SER A 86 28.98 113.73 55.75
N SER A 87 28.77 114.78 56.55
CA SER A 87 29.77 115.25 57.55
C SER A 87 29.68 114.48 58.89
N GLU A 88 29.21 113.23 58.86
CA GLU A 88 28.90 112.45 60.07
C GLU A 88 29.90 111.31 60.35
N LYS A 89 31.09 111.30 59.72
CA LYS A 89 32.09 110.21 59.89
C LYS A 89 33.48 110.61 60.38
N PHE A 90 33.71 111.90 60.63
CA PHE A 90 34.90 112.32 61.36
C PHE A 90 34.41 113.14 62.55
N GLY A 91 34.36 112.52 63.73
CA GLY A 91 33.99 113.14 65.00
C GLY A 91 34.99 114.22 65.40
N LEU A 92 35.06 115.28 64.62
CA LEU A 92 35.88 116.45 64.84
C LEU A 92 34.95 117.63 65.11
N ASP A 93 35.22 118.28 66.24
CA ASP A 93 34.49 119.41 66.79
C ASP A 93 34.34 120.52 65.72
N PRO A 94 33.13 121.02 65.40
CA PRO A 94 32.93 122.02 64.35
C PRO A 94 33.75 123.30 64.54
N THR A 95 34.20 123.56 65.77
CA THR A 95 35.12 124.63 66.14
C THR A 95 36.55 124.42 65.58
N LEU A 96 37.03 123.17 65.45
CA LEU A 96 38.37 122.85 64.95
C LEU A 96 38.49 122.96 63.43
N ILE A 97 37.41 122.65 62.70
CA ILE A 97 37.36 122.82 61.24
C ILE A 97 37.42 124.31 60.89
N LEU A 98 36.66 125.15 61.60
CA LEU A 98 36.72 126.61 61.44
C LEU A 98 38.11 127.16 61.78
N LYS A 99 38.75 126.71 62.87
CA LYS A 99 40.11 127.16 63.27
C LYS A 99 41.21 126.80 62.27
N LEU A 100 41.11 125.64 61.60
CA LEU A 100 42.08 125.22 60.58
C LEU A 100 41.94 126.03 59.28
N THR A 101 40.72 126.49 58.94
CA THR A 101 40.49 127.38 57.80
C THR A 101 40.75 128.86 58.10
N GLU A 102 40.49 129.32 59.33
CA GLU A 102 40.57 130.75 59.69
C GLU A 102 42.00 131.29 59.79
N GLY A 103 43.01 130.42 59.96
CA GLY A 103 44.43 130.81 60.12
C GLY A 103 45.32 130.73 58.88
N ALA A 104 44.90 130.03 57.81
CA ALA A 104 45.78 129.72 56.66
C ALA A 104 45.59 130.62 55.43
N ASP A 105 44.47 131.34 55.36
CA ASP A 105 44.07 132.09 54.16
C ASP A 105 44.33 133.61 54.24
N ALA A 106 44.71 134.16 55.41
CA ALA A 106 44.85 135.60 55.62
C ALA A 106 46.11 136.26 55.00
N LYS A 107 46.97 135.50 54.31
CA LYS A 107 48.21 136.02 53.67
C LYS A 107 48.46 135.56 52.23
N ARG A 108 47.59 134.74 51.63
CA ARG A 108 47.78 134.26 50.25
C ARG A 108 47.22 135.28 49.27
N THR A 109 47.98 135.60 48.22
CA THR A 109 47.46 136.44 47.15
C THR A 109 46.33 135.68 46.47
N ILE A 110 45.24 136.35 46.08
CA ILE A 110 44.06 135.75 45.43
C ILE A 110 44.45 134.77 44.30
N HIS A 111 45.54 135.07 43.58
CA HIS A 111 46.07 134.22 42.51
C HIS A 111 46.62 132.85 42.97
N GLU A 112 47.32 132.79 44.10
CA GLU A 112 47.86 131.56 44.67
C GLU A 112 46.74 130.64 45.17
N PHE A 113 45.73 131.21 45.84
CA PHE A 113 44.53 130.47 46.23
C PHE A 113 43.80 129.90 45.00
N ILE A 114 43.65 130.70 43.94
CA ILE A 114 43.03 130.23 42.69
C ILE A 114 43.83 129.08 42.08
N ASN A 115 45.17 129.12 42.10
CA ASN A 115 45.99 128.03 41.59
C ASN A 115 45.93 126.78 42.48
N ASP A 116 45.98 126.90 43.80
CA ASP A 116 45.82 125.77 44.72
C ASP A 116 44.45 125.09 44.55
N GLN A 117 43.38 125.87 44.36
CA GLN A 117 42.05 125.34 44.09
C GLN A 117 41.98 124.65 42.72
N ARG A 118 42.66 125.19 41.70
CA ARG A 118 42.78 124.54 40.38
C ARG A 118 43.57 123.24 40.45
N ASP A 119 44.67 123.22 41.19
CA ASP A 119 45.50 122.01 41.38
C ASP A 119 44.76 120.95 42.18
N ARG A 120 44.03 121.35 43.23
CA ARG A 120 43.12 120.47 43.97
C ARG A 120 42.02 119.91 43.06
N PHE A 121 41.39 120.74 42.23
CA PHE A 121 40.37 120.29 41.28
C PHE A 121 40.95 119.35 40.21
N LEU A 122 42.13 119.65 39.68
CA LEU A 122 42.78 118.81 38.67
C LEU A 122 43.18 117.45 39.24
N LEU A 123 43.68 117.43 40.47
CA LEU A 123 44.00 116.19 41.19
C LEU A 123 42.72 115.40 41.48
N GLU A 124 41.65 116.05 41.93
CA GLU A 124 40.35 115.42 42.16
C GLU A 124 39.75 114.86 40.87
N TYR A 125 39.85 115.59 39.75
CA TYR A 125 39.44 115.14 38.43
C TYR A 125 40.28 113.94 37.96
N ALA A 126 41.60 113.96 38.15
CA ALA A 126 42.49 112.85 37.84
C ALA A 126 42.18 111.61 38.68
N LEU A 127 41.97 111.79 39.99
CA LEU A 127 41.55 110.71 40.90
C LEU A 127 40.17 110.17 40.53
N SER A 128 39.21 111.03 40.18
CA SER A 128 37.89 110.63 39.71
C SER A 128 37.98 109.83 38.41
N THR A 129 38.79 110.28 37.45
CA THR A 129 39.05 109.57 36.19
C THR A 129 39.66 108.20 36.45
N LYS A 130 40.70 108.11 37.30
CA LYS A 130 41.35 106.84 37.67
C LYS A 130 40.38 105.91 38.40
N ARG A 131 39.63 106.40 39.39
CA ARG A 131 38.57 105.64 40.09
C ARG A 131 37.51 105.13 39.12
N ASN A 132 37.10 105.94 38.14
CA ASN A 132 36.16 105.53 37.11
C ASN A 132 36.74 104.45 36.18
N THR A 133 38.04 104.52 35.85
CA THR A 133 38.70 103.45 35.09
C THR A 133 38.86 102.16 35.90
N ILE A 134 39.19 102.25 37.19
CA ILE A 134 39.26 101.09 38.10
C ILE A 134 37.88 100.43 38.19
N LYS A 135 36.82 101.20 38.43
CA LYS A 135 35.42 100.68 38.44
C LYS A 135 35.02 100.01 37.13
N LYS A 136 35.54 100.46 35.97
CA LYS A 136 35.31 99.78 34.68
C LYS A 136 36.02 98.43 34.63
N PHE A 137 37.27 98.37 35.07
CA PHE A 137 38.03 97.12 35.14
C PHE A 137 37.42 96.15 36.15
N GLU A 138 37.01 96.60 37.33
CA GLU A 138 36.30 95.78 38.32
C GLU A 138 35.04 95.16 37.74
N LYS A 139 34.24 95.93 36.99
CA LYS A 139 33.07 95.38 36.28
C LYS A 139 33.44 94.35 35.23
N LEU A 140 34.50 94.60 34.44
CA LEU A 140 34.97 93.64 33.44
C LEU A 140 35.50 92.35 34.09
N ILE A 141 36.25 92.48 35.18
CA ILE A 141 36.75 91.35 35.98
C ILE A 141 35.56 90.55 36.52
N ALA A 142 34.56 91.19 37.15
CA ALA A 142 33.39 90.50 37.68
C ALA A 142 32.59 89.76 36.58
N VAL A 143 32.43 90.35 35.40
CA VAL A 143 31.77 89.68 34.27
C VAL A 143 32.58 88.47 33.79
N LYS A 144 33.91 88.60 33.69
CA LYS A 144 34.80 87.50 33.28
C LYS A 144 34.84 86.39 34.31
N GLU A 145 34.89 86.74 35.59
CA GLU A 145 34.82 85.80 36.71
C GLU A 145 33.50 85.04 36.71
N GLN A 146 32.36 85.72 36.52
CA GLN A 146 31.06 85.06 36.36
C GLN A 146 31.01 84.13 35.14
N GLN A 147 31.67 84.48 34.03
CA GLN A 147 31.77 83.61 32.87
C GLN A 147 32.63 82.37 33.16
N LEU A 148 33.75 82.54 33.85
CA LEU A 148 34.63 81.44 34.26
C LEU A 148 33.91 80.49 35.22
N ILE A 149 33.24 81.00 36.26
CA ILE A 149 32.47 80.17 37.20
C ILE A 149 31.37 79.40 36.47
N LYS A 150 30.70 80.02 35.49
CA LYS A 150 29.69 79.31 34.67
C LYS A 150 30.30 78.23 33.80
N ALA A 151 31.48 78.46 33.23
CA ALA A 151 32.19 77.47 32.43
C ALA A 151 32.70 76.30 33.30
N GLU A 152 33.23 76.61 34.48
CA GLU A 152 33.68 75.61 35.47
C GLU A 152 32.52 74.73 35.93
N LYS A 153 31.38 75.33 36.29
CA LYS A 153 30.16 74.57 36.66
C LYS A 153 29.69 73.64 35.54
N LYS A 154 29.66 74.11 34.29
CA LYS A 154 29.31 73.26 33.14
C LYS A 154 30.28 72.11 32.96
N LEU A 155 31.59 72.37 33.10
CA LEU A 155 32.59 71.31 32.99
C LEU A 155 32.46 70.29 34.14
N GLN A 156 32.12 70.74 35.35
CA GLN A 156 31.82 69.85 36.48
C GLN A 156 30.55 69.02 36.23
N GLU A 157 29.48 69.64 35.72
CA GLU A 157 28.25 68.95 35.33
C GLU A 157 28.51 67.91 34.24
N ASP A 158 29.29 68.25 33.21
CA ASP A 158 29.69 67.34 32.14
C ASP A 158 30.56 66.19 32.67
N ALA A 159 31.48 66.47 33.61
CA ALA A 159 32.30 65.45 34.25
C ALA A 159 31.47 64.47 35.09
N MET A 160 30.51 64.98 35.87
CA MET A 160 29.58 64.15 36.64
C MET A 160 28.67 63.32 35.72
N ALA A 161 28.14 63.92 34.64
CA ALA A 161 27.33 63.22 33.66
C ALA A 161 28.12 62.11 32.94
N PHE A 162 29.41 62.35 32.67
CA PHE A 162 30.27 61.34 32.06
C PHE A 162 30.58 60.19 33.03
N GLU A 163 30.85 60.48 34.30
CA GLU A 163 31.04 59.46 35.33
C GLU A 163 29.76 58.64 35.54
N GLU A 164 28.59 59.29 35.54
CA GLU A 164 27.30 58.61 35.60
C GLU A 164 27.07 57.73 34.36
N PHE A 165 27.41 58.21 33.16
CA PHE A 165 27.33 57.41 31.94
C PHE A 165 28.26 56.20 31.98
N LEU A 166 29.50 56.33 32.48
CA LEU A 166 30.41 55.20 32.64
C LEU A 166 29.87 54.18 33.65
N ARG A 167 29.38 54.64 34.81
CA ARG A 167 28.76 53.75 35.80
C ARG A 167 27.54 53.05 35.24
N GLU A 168 26.70 53.75 34.49
CA GLU A 168 25.52 53.16 33.86
C GLU A 168 25.91 52.17 32.75
N ASN A 169 26.94 52.46 31.96
CA ASN A 169 27.42 51.54 30.93
C ASN A 169 28.01 50.27 31.55
N ASP A 170 28.88 50.42 32.55
CA ASP A 170 29.47 49.31 33.29
C ASP A 170 28.36 48.47 33.94
N GLN A 171 27.39 49.11 34.60
CA GLN A 171 26.24 48.44 35.18
C GLN A 171 25.43 47.66 34.13
N ARG A 172 25.09 48.30 33.00
CA ARG A 172 24.37 47.65 31.89
C ARG A 172 25.15 46.49 31.29
N SER A 173 26.48 46.58 31.22
CA SER A 173 27.33 45.50 30.71
C SER A 173 27.36 44.30 31.67
N VAL A 174 27.45 44.56 32.97
CA VAL A 174 27.40 43.53 34.03
C VAL A 174 26.02 42.88 34.05
N ASP A 175 24.95 43.67 33.94
CA ASP A 175 23.58 43.15 33.88
C ASP A 175 23.37 42.28 32.63
N ALA A 176 23.88 42.69 31.46
CA ALA A 176 23.84 41.89 30.24
C ALA A 176 24.60 40.56 30.39
N LEU A 177 25.78 40.57 31.01
CA LEU A 177 26.54 39.35 31.32
C LEU A 177 25.81 38.44 32.30
N LYS A 178 25.17 39.03 33.31
CA LYS A 178 24.37 38.28 34.29
C LYS A 178 23.16 37.62 33.63
N ILE A 179 22.48 38.31 32.73
CA ILE A 179 21.36 37.76 31.95
C ILE A 179 21.87 36.62 31.06
N ALA A 180 22.97 36.80 30.33
CA ALA A 180 23.55 35.75 29.49
C ALA A 180 23.99 34.50 30.29
N ALA A 181 24.58 34.72 31.47
CA ALA A 181 24.95 33.63 32.38
C ALA A 181 23.71 32.89 32.90
N GLN A 182 22.67 33.62 33.30
CA GLN A 182 21.40 33.02 33.75
C GLN A 182 20.71 32.24 32.62
N GLU A 183 20.70 32.77 31.39
CA GLU A 183 20.16 32.06 30.22
C GLU A 183 20.94 30.78 29.93
N THR A 184 22.27 30.79 30.11
CA THR A 184 23.10 29.60 29.95
C THR A 184 22.80 28.55 31.02
N ILE A 185 22.62 28.98 32.27
CA ILE A 185 22.21 28.11 33.39
C ILE A 185 20.82 27.53 33.13
N ASN A 186 19.85 28.36 32.75
CA ASN A 186 18.48 27.93 32.44
C ASN A 186 18.49 26.95 31.26
N LYS A 187 19.27 27.20 30.21
CA LYS A 187 19.44 26.27 29.09
C LYS A 187 19.97 24.92 29.57
N LEU A 188 21.01 24.91 30.42
CA LEU A 188 21.55 23.67 30.96
C LEU A 188 20.50 22.92 31.80
N GLN A 189 19.79 23.61 32.69
CA GLN A 189 18.70 23.05 33.49
C GLN A 189 17.61 22.42 32.60
N MET A 190 17.12 23.16 31.61
CA MET A 190 16.13 22.67 30.64
C MET A 190 16.65 21.45 29.87
N THR A 191 17.94 21.40 29.51
CA THR A 191 18.49 20.20 28.85
C THR A 191 18.58 18.99 29.79
N THR A 192 18.82 19.20 31.09
CA THR A 192 18.80 18.10 32.07
C THR A 192 17.38 17.60 32.32
N GLU A 193 16.39 18.49 32.40
CA GLU A 193 14.98 18.12 32.51
C GLU A 193 14.49 17.40 31.26
N LEU A 194 14.88 17.86 30.06
CA LEU A 194 14.57 17.19 28.80
C LEU A 194 15.18 15.78 28.78
N LYS A 195 16.43 15.62 29.22
CA LYS A 195 17.06 14.30 29.34
C LYS A 195 16.31 13.40 30.33
N LYS A 196 15.90 13.94 31.48
CA LYS A 196 15.11 13.20 32.48
C LYS A 196 13.76 12.77 31.90
N ALA A 197 13.01 13.67 31.27
CA ALA A 197 11.75 13.36 30.60
C ALA A 197 11.94 12.34 29.47
N ASN A 198 13.04 12.42 28.71
CA ASN A 198 13.35 11.44 27.67
C ASN A 198 13.64 10.04 28.25
N MET A 199 14.33 9.96 29.40
CA MET A 199 14.51 8.70 30.12
C MET A 199 13.19 8.13 30.64
N GLU A 200 12.29 8.97 31.18
CA GLU A 200 10.95 8.56 31.60
C GLU A 200 10.11 8.05 30.43
N VAL A 201 10.12 8.75 29.28
CA VAL A 201 9.45 8.30 28.05
C VAL A 201 10.00 6.96 27.58
N GLN A 202 11.33 6.76 27.62
CA GLN A 202 11.93 5.48 27.25
C GLN A 202 11.55 4.36 28.23
N ALA A 203 11.48 4.65 29.53
CA ALA A 203 11.01 3.70 30.54
C ALA A 203 9.56 3.27 30.26
N VAL A 204 8.65 4.24 30.08
CA VAL A 204 7.24 3.98 29.74
C VAL A 204 7.11 3.20 28.43
N LYS A 205 7.87 3.55 27.38
CA LYS A 205 7.87 2.79 26.13
C LYS A 205 8.32 1.35 26.33
N SER A 206 9.33 1.10 27.17
CA SER A 206 9.79 -0.25 27.48
C SER A 206 8.75 -1.04 28.28
N GLU A 207 7.99 -0.38 29.13
CA GLU A 207 6.88 -0.99 29.88
C GLU A 207 5.70 -1.30 28.95
N ILE A 208 5.33 -0.38 28.06
CA ILE A 208 4.33 -0.60 27.00
C ILE A 208 4.73 -1.80 26.14
N ALA A 209 5.98 -1.90 25.70
CA ALA A 209 6.42 -3.05 24.91
C ALA A 209 6.31 -4.37 25.68
N LYS A 210 6.61 -4.38 26.99
CA LYS A 210 6.44 -5.57 27.84
C LYS A 210 4.96 -5.93 28.00
N THR A 211 4.09 -4.95 28.24
CA THR A 211 2.65 -5.20 28.39
C THR A 211 2.00 -5.59 27.06
N GLU A 212 2.46 -5.06 25.92
CA GLU A 212 2.04 -5.49 24.58
C GLU A 212 2.44 -6.94 24.29
N LEU A 213 3.65 -7.35 24.64
CA LEU A 213 4.06 -8.74 24.52
C LEU A 213 3.20 -9.67 25.39
N LEU A 214 2.98 -9.28 26.65
CA LEU A 214 2.12 -10.03 27.56
C LEU A 214 0.67 -10.10 27.06
N LEU A 215 0.16 -9.01 26.49
CA LEU A 215 -1.16 -8.95 25.87
C LEU A 215 -1.24 -9.91 24.67
N ARG A 216 -0.21 -9.98 23.83
CA ARG A 216 -0.14 -10.95 22.73
C ARG A 216 -0.16 -12.39 23.24
N GLU A 217 0.55 -12.69 24.33
CA GLU A 217 0.51 -14.01 24.97
C GLU A 217 -0.90 -14.33 25.50
N TYR A 218 -1.53 -13.41 26.23
CA TYR A 218 -2.90 -13.59 26.69
C TYR A 218 -3.92 -13.69 25.55
N THR A 219 -3.69 -13.00 24.44
CA THR A 219 -4.54 -13.12 23.25
C THR A 219 -4.45 -14.53 22.65
N LYS A 220 -3.24 -15.11 22.59
CA LYS A 220 -3.05 -16.51 22.18
C LYS A 220 -3.75 -17.48 23.13
N TYR A 221 -3.65 -17.27 24.44
CA TYR A 221 -4.36 -18.09 25.42
C TYR A 221 -5.88 -17.93 25.31
N GLY A 222 -6.39 -16.71 25.09
CA GLY A 222 -7.81 -16.47 24.87
C GLY A 222 -8.33 -17.19 23.61
N PHE A 223 -7.56 -17.18 22.52
CA PHE A 223 -7.90 -17.93 21.31
C PHE A 223 -7.86 -19.45 21.53
N PHE A 224 -6.87 -19.94 22.28
CA PHE A 224 -6.79 -21.34 22.67
C PHE A 224 -8.01 -21.79 23.48
N LEU A 225 -8.41 -20.98 24.48
CA LEU A 225 -9.63 -21.23 25.26
C LEU A 225 -10.89 -21.18 24.40
N LEU A 226 -10.95 -20.28 23.40
CA LEU A 226 -12.05 -20.26 22.44
C LEU A 226 -12.10 -21.56 21.63
N LYS A 227 -10.96 -22.11 21.18
CA LYS A 227 -10.92 -23.38 20.45
C LYS A 227 -11.43 -24.56 21.26
N LEU A 228 -11.11 -24.59 22.56
CA LEU A 228 -11.54 -25.66 23.48
C LEU A 228 -12.98 -25.49 23.97
N SER A 229 -13.52 -24.27 23.90
CA SER A 229 -14.91 -24.01 24.30
C SER A 229 -15.91 -24.77 23.40
N PRO A 230 -17.09 -25.15 23.91
CA PRO A 230 -18.09 -25.85 23.11
C PRO A 230 -18.55 -25.07 21.87
N LYS A 231 -18.78 -25.77 20.75
CA LYS A 231 -19.17 -25.17 19.46
C LYS A 231 -20.41 -24.27 19.54
N HIS A 232 -21.40 -24.61 20.37
CA HIS A 232 -22.61 -23.80 20.54
C HIS A 232 -22.31 -22.43 21.17
N TRP A 233 -21.37 -22.39 22.12
CA TRP A 233 -20.93 -21.17 22.78
C TRP A 233 -20.06 -20.31 21.85
N GLN A 234 -19.17 -20.93 21.07
CA GLN A 234 -18.39 -20.23 20.02
C GLN A 234 -19.30 -19.50 19.03
N ILE A 235 -20.36 -20.17 18.55
CA ILE A 235 -21.34 -19.59 17.62
C ILE A 235 -22.08 -18.42 18.27
N GLN A 236 -22.51 -18.56 19.52
CA GLN A 236 -23.17 -17.48 20.26
C GLN A 236 -22.26 -16.26 20.42
N GLN A 237 -20.97 -16.47 20.69
CA GLN A 237 -20.00 -15.40 20.85
C GLN A 237 -19.66 -14.71 19.53
N ALA A 238 -19.53 -15.48 18.43
CA ALA A 238 -19.39 -14.93 17.09
C ALA A 238 -20.62 -14.10 16.68
N LEU A 239 -21.83 -14.56 17.03
CA LEU A 239 -23.07 -13.81 16.81
C LEU A 239 -23.13 -12.53 17.65
N LYS A 240 -22.74 -12.57 18.94
CA LYS A 240 -22.64 -11.36 19.79
C LYS A 240 -21.65 -10.36 19.20
N LYS A 241 -20.44 -10.79 18.82
CA LYS A 241 -19.45 -9.94 18.16
C LYS A 241 -19.99 -9.35 16.85
N ALA A 242 -20.63 -10.15 16.00
CA ALA A 242 -21.21 -9.69 14.74
C ALA A 242 -22.41 -8.73 14.93
N GLN A 243 -23.15 -8.85 16.03
CA GLN A 243 -24.22 -7.91 16.37
C GLN A 243 -23.65 -6.59 16.92
N MET A 244 -22.56 -6.66 17.68
CA MET A 244 -21.88 -5.49 18.25
C MET A 244 -21.08 -4.69 17.21
N THR A 245 -20.45 -5.36 16.23
CA THR A 245 -19.83 -4.65 15.09
C THR A 245 -20.89 -3.92 14.27
N LYS A 246 -22.03 -4.56 14.01
CA LYS A 246 -23.18 -3.93 13.35
C LYS A 246 -23.77 -2.77 14.17
N SER A 247 -23.81 -2.85 15.49
CA SER A 247 -24.29 -1.76 16.34
C SER A 247 -23.30 -0.60 16.41
N ARG A 248 -21.99 -0.86 16.48
CA ARG A 248 -20.92 0.18 16.43
C ARG A 248 -20.86 0.87 15.07
N GLU A 249 -20.99 0.12 13.97
CA GLU A 249 -21.18 0.69 12.62
C GLU A 249 -22.44 1.56 12.54
N SER A 250 -23.55 1.17 13.18
CA SER A 250 -24.77 1.98 13.23
C SER A 250 -24.67 3.24 14.10
N MET A 251 -23.87 3.22 15.18
CA MET A 251 -23.59 4.40 16.00
C MET A 251 -22.63 5.37 15.29
N ASN A 252 -21.67 4.84 14.52
CA ASN A 252 -20.74 5.63 13.70
C ASN A 252 -21.44 6.34 12.52
N VAL A 253 -22.65 5.92 12.13
CA VAL A 253 -23.48 6.60 11.11
C VAL A 253 -24.22 7.84 11.66
N THR A 254 -24.32 8.01 12.99
CA THR A 254 -25.11 9.12 13.59
C THR A 254 -24.26 10.29 14.12
N LEU A 255 -22.92 10.27 13.94
CA LEU A 255 -22.04 11.39 14.28
C LEU A 255 -21.18 11.82 13.07
N PRO A 256 -21.69 12.72 12.21
CA PRO A 256 -20.84 13.39 11.24
C PRO A 256 -20.23 14.66 11.86
N VAL A 257 -18.91 14.78 11.72
CA VAL A 257 -18.15 16.04 11.68
C VAL A 257 -17.97 16.80 13.01
N LEU A 258 -16.82 16.62 13.67
CA LEU A 258 -15.74 17.63 13.80
C LEU A 258 -14.57 17.03 14.60
N THR A 259 -13.34 17.49 14.34
CA THR A 259 -12.04 17.10 14.94
C THR A 259 -11.40 15.89 14.22
N LYS A 260 -10.23 15.94 13.58
CA LYS A 260 -9.08 16.86 13.64
C LYS A 260 -8.41 17.01 12.28
N LEU A 261 -7.98 18.24 12.02
CA LEU A 261 -6.96 18.63 11.06
C LEU A 261 -5.59 17.99 11.40
N ASN A 262 -4.80 17.79 10.34
CA ASN A 262 -3.34 17.87 10.26
C ASN A 262 -2.47 16.83 10.98
N THR A 263 -1.95 15.87 10.20
CA THR A 263 -0.51 15.76 9.87
C THR A 263 -0.31 15.00 8.55
N LYS A 264 -0.07 15.74 7.47
CA LYS A 264 0.67 15.26 6.28
C LYS A 264 1.84 16.22 6.05
N LYS A 265 2.96 15.66 5.57
CA LYS A 265 4.32 16.21 5.39
C LYS A 265 5.23 15.83 6.57
N ASN A 266 6.44 15.31 6.38
CA ASN A 266 7.27 15.19 5.20
C ASN A 266 8.29 14.09 5.53
N GLU A 267 8.37 13.05 4.70
CA GLU A 267 9.65 12.37 4.51
C GLU A 267 10.54 13.31 3.69
N GLY A 268 11.75 13.52 4.19
CA GLY A 268 12.73 14.43 3.63
C GLY A 268 14.00 14.29 4.45
N SER A 269 14.78 13.27 4.11
CA SER A 269 16.21 13.16 4.38
C SER A 269 16.88 14.51 4.10
N ILE A 270 17.61 15.06 5.07
CA ILE A 270 18.45 16.25 4.89
C ILE A 270 19.88 15.87 5.24
N GLU A 271 20.73 16.06 4.24
CA GLU A 271 22.18 15.93 4.25
C GLU A 271 22.86 16.79 5.32
N ASP A 272 23.85 16.15 5.91
CA ASP A 272 25.24 16.56 6.13
C ASP A 272 25.64 18.04 6.35
N SER A 273 26.42 18.18 7.42
CA SER A 273 27.24 19.35 7.73
C SER A 273 28.59 19.23 7.01
N ARG A 274 28.98 20.32 6.33
CA ARG A 274 30.27 20.54 5.65
C ARG A 274 31.48 19.95 6.40
N LYS A 275 32.30 19.14 5.71
CA LYS A 275 33.78 19.19 5.73
C LYS A 275 34.37 18.66 4.41
N THR A 276 34.93 19.58 3.64
CA THR A 276 36.19 19.48 2.87
C THR A 276 36.54 18.23 2.05
N SER A 277 36.56 18.44 0.72
CA SER A 277 37.71 18.25 -0.22
C SER A 277 37.74 17.06 -1.19
N PHE A 278 38.05 17.42 -2.47
CA PHE A 278 38.55 16.64 -3.62
C PHE A 278 37.59 15.59 -4.23
N SER A 279 37.48 15.36 -5.54
CA SER A 279 37.93 15.99 -6.79
C SER A 279 37.22 15.24 -7.95
N ASP A 280 37.11 15.92 -9.09
CA ASP A 280 37.02 15.38 -10.46
C ASP A 280 35.73 14.74 -11.02
N ASP A 281 35.05 15.58 -11.82
CA ASP A 281 35.03 15.54 -13.29
C ASP A 281 34.07 14.59 -14.06
N ASN A 282 33.25 15.25 -14.90
CA ASN A 282 32.72 14.83 -16.21
C ASN A 282 31.76 13.63 -16.33
N SER A 283 30.51 13.85 -16.73
CA SER A 283 30.14 14.19 -18.13
C SER A 283 28.62 14.16 -18.41
N MET A 284 28.25 14.98 -19.38
CA MET A 284 26.93 15.28 -19.93
C MET A 284 26.49 14.30 -21.04
N GLY A 285 25.18 14.27 -21.33
CA GLY A 285 24.64 14.08 -22.70
C GLY A 285 23.38 13.20 -22.79
N ARG A 286 22.15 13.73 -22.72
CA ARG A 286 21.28 14.33 -23.78
C ARG A 286 20.65 13.37 -24.81
N GLY A 287 19.32 13.46 -24.92
CA GLY A 287 18.46 13.14 -26.09
C GLY A 287 17.03 12.78 -25.66
N SER A 288 16.06 13.70 -25.52
CA SER A 288 15.19 14.31 -26.57
C SER A 288 14.25 13.29 -27.23
N GLN A 289 12.94 13.44 -27.47
CA GLN A 289 11.86 14.41 -27.22
C GLN A 289 10.54 13.70 -27.62
N GLY A 290 9.37 14.13 -27.14
CA GLY A 290 8.11 13.95 -27.89
C GLY A 290 6.87 13.49 -27.11
N LYS A 291 5.92 14.42 -26.96
CA LYS A 291 4.51 14.30 -26.54
C LYS A 291 3.69 14.95 -27.68
N PRO A 292 2.34 15.07 -27.68
CA PRO A 292 1.28 14.46 -26.85
C PRO A 292 -0.05 14.13 -27.60
N ARG A 293 -1.08 13.74 -26.79
CA ARG A 293 -2.55 14.02 -26.82
C ARG A 293 -3.47 12.81 -27.12
N ARG A 294 -4.27 12.34 -26.13
CA ARG A 294 -5.65 12.74 -25.64
C ARG A 294 -6.75 12.01 -26.44
N LYS A 295 -7.91 11.54 -25.93
CA LYS A 295 -8.62 11.52 -24.62
C LYS A 295 -9.93 10.68 -24.75
N THR A 296 -10.43 10.13 -23.62
CA THR A 296 -11.85 10.00 -23.14
C THR A 296 -12.82 9.03 -23.88
N THR A 297 -13.84 8.34 -23.32
CA THR A 297 -14.68 8.45 -22.08
C THR A 297 -15.51 7.14 -21.85
N PHE A 298 -16.30 7.12 -20.76
CA PHE A 298 -17.55 6.37 -20.41
C PHE A 298 -17.37 5.38 -19.23
N THR A 299 -17.80 5.67 -17.97
CA THR A 299 -19.15 5.60 -17.31
C THR A 299 -19.80 4.21 -17.43
N LEU A 300 -20.24 3.53 -16.36
CA LEU A 300 -21.48 3.83 -15.60
C LEU A 300 -21.62 2.99 -14.30
N GLU A 301 -22.37 3.58 -13.38
CA GLU A 301 -22.97 3.21 -12.09
C GLU A 301 -23.63 1.82 -11.83
N ASN A 302 -23.60 1.47 -10.53
CA ASN A 302 -24.64 0.94 -9.61
C ASN A 302 -25.45 -0.38 -9.81
N LYS A 303 -25.42 -1.13 -8.69
CA LYS A 303 -26.51 -1.85 -7.98
C LYS A 303 -26.87 -3.31 -8.35
N LYS A 304 -26.60 -4.14 -7.32
CA LYS A 304 -27.44 -5.18 -6.69
C LYS A 304 -27.62 -6.55 -7.35
N SER A 305 -27.27 -7.57 -6.53
CA SER A 305 -27.88 -8.90 -6.35
C SER A 305 -27.73 -9.88 -7.53
N SER A 306 -27.40 -11.17 -7.40
CA SER A 306 -27.64 -12.15 -6.33
C SER A 306 -26.69 -13.36 -6.49
N LEU A 307 -26.40 -14.00 -5.35
CA LEU A 307 -26.28 -15.44 -5.08
C LEU A 307 -26.26 -16.47 -6.24
N SER A 308 -25.52 -17.56 -5.95
CA SER A 308 -25.49 -18.92 -6.55
C SER A 308 -24.20 -19.17 -7.38
N ASN A 309 -23.35 -20.18 -7.15
CA ASN A 309 -23.41 -21.34 -6.27
C ASN A 309 -22.00 -21.76 -5.82
N LEU A 310 -21.99 -22.26 -4.59
CA LEU A 310 -20.98 -23.05 -3.92
C LEU A 310 -20.83 -24.41 -4.63
N THR A 311 -19.59 -24.83 -4.88
CA THR A 311 -19.26 -26.25 -5.05
C THR A 311 -18.29 -26.64 -3.95
N GLU A 312 -18.74 -27.61 -3.15
CA GLU A 312 -18.07 -28.29 -2.06
C GLU A 312 -16.67 -28.80 -2.41
N SER A 313 -15.71 -28.55 -1.52
CA SER A 313 -14.59 -29.46 -1.22
C SER A 313 -13.91 -29.04 0.10
N ILE A 314 -14.40 -29.62 1.20
CA ILE A 314 -13.64 -30.21 2.31
C ILE A 314 -12.21 -29.66 2.55
N SER A 315 -12.07 -28.67 3.43
CA SER A 315 -10.93 -28.53 4.37
C SER A 315 -11.33 -27.50 5.41
N SER A 316 -11.68 -27.98 6.61
CA SER A 316 -12.26 -27.18 7.70
C SER A 316 -11.22 -26.74 8.73
N GLU A 317 -9.98 -26.51 8.30
CA GLU A 317 -8.88 -26.05 9.16
C GLU A 317 -8.44 -24.60 8.85
N ASP A 318 -8.73 -24.10 7.64
CA ASP A 318 -8.24 -22.81 7.14
C ASP A 318 -9.13 -21.60 7.49
N SER A 319 -10.35 -21.82 8.00
CA SER A 319 -11.28 -20.72 8.34
C SER A 319 -10.97 -20.01 9.67
N LEU A 320 -9.88 -20.37 10.36
CA LEU A 320 -9.48 -19.77 11.64
C LEU A 320 -8.17 -18.97 11.56
N GLU A 321 -7.47 -18.96 10.43
CA GLU A 321 -6.33 -18.05 10.21
C GLU A 321 -6.77 -16.60 9.92
N PHE A 322 -8.05 -16.38 9.60
CA PHE A 322 -8.64 -15.03 9.44
C PHE A 322 -8.75 -14.23 10.76
N PHE A 323 -8.38 -14.81 11.91
CA PHE A 323 -8.37 -14.12 13.21
C PHE A 323 -7.00 -13.51 13.57
N LEU A 324 -6.02 -13.56 12.65
CA LEU A 324 -4.68 -12.97 12.82
C LEU A 324 -4.56 -11.56 12.24
N ASP A 325 -5.66 -10.89 11.89
CA ASP A 325 -5.60 -9.46 11.57
C ASP A 325 -5.58 -8.63 12.85
N ASP A 326 -4.72 -7.61 12.86
CA ASP A 326 -4.46 -6.59 13.90
C ASP A 326 -5.71 -5.79 14.38
N ASP A 327 -6.93 -6.19 13.97
CA ASP A 327 -8.22 -5.55 14.27
C ASP A 327 -8.97 -6.23 15.43
N MET A 328 -8.25 -6.73 16.45
CA MET A 328 -8.89 -7.11 17.70
C MET A 328 -9.26 -5.83 18.47
N ASP A 329 -10.55 -5.49 18.47
CA ASP A 329 -11.12 -4.34 19.20
C ASP A 329 -10.86 -4.53 20.71
N TYR A 330 -9.74 -3.99 21.20
CA TYR A 330 -9.24 -4.11 22.58
C TYR A 330 -10.19 -3.48 23.63
N ASP A 331 -11.25 -2.81 23.18
CA ASP A 331 -12.29 -2.19 24.01
C ASP A 331 -13.32 -3.21 24.56
N LEU A 332 -13.33 -4.47 24.10
CA LEU A 332 -14.30 -5.48 24.53
C LEU A 332 -13.74 -6.39 25.63
N GLU A 333 -14.44 -6.43 26.76
CA GLU A 333 -14.18 -7.38 27.85
C GLU A 333 -14.40 -8.83 27.36
N PRO A 334 -13.37 -9.69 27.33
CA PRO A 334 -13.49 -11.05 26.84
C PRO A 334 -14.28 -11.91 27.85
N GLU A 335 -15.52 -12.26 27.51
CA GLU A 335 -16.28 -13.25 28.28
C GLU A 335 -15.72 -14.66 27.98
N LEU A 336 -15.12 -15.29 29.00
CA LEU A 336 -14.52 -16.63 28.93
C LEU A 336 -15.54 -17.71 29.29
N TYR A 337 -15.48 -18.85 28.60
CA TYR A 337 -16.31 -20.02 28.92
C TYR A 337 -15.85 -20.70 30.21
N PHE A 338 -14.54 -20.95 30.31
CA PHE A 338 -13.92 -21.59 31.47
C PHE A 338 -13.70 -20.55 32.56
N LYS A 339 -14.25 -20.78 33.75
CA LYS A 339 -14.13 -19.87 34.89
C LYS A 339 -13.12 -20.36 35.92
N GLU A 340 -12.93 -21.68 35.98
CA GLU A 340 -11.99 -22.33 36.88
C GLU A 340 -10.94 -23.11 36.06
N PRO A 341 -9.65 -23.06 36.44
CA PRO A 341 -8.60 -23.81 35.73
C PRO A 341 -8.82 -25.33 35.72
N GLU A 342 -9.54 -25.86 36.72
CA GLU A 342 -9.85 -27.29 36.86
C GLU A 342 -10.74 -27.80 35.72
N GLU A 343 -11.65 -26.96 35.20
CA GLU A 343 -12.53 -27.31 34.07
C GLU A 343 -11.72 -27.61 32.80
N LEU A 344 -10.64 -26.87 32.58
CA LEU A 344 -9.75 -27.08 31.43
C LEU A 344 -8.95 -28.38 31.57
N LEU A 345 -8.45 -28.66 32.77
CA LEU A 345 -7.76 -29.91 33.07
C LEU A 345 -8.70 -31.11 32.89
N GLN A 346 -9.97 -30.97 33.30
CA GLN A 346 -10.97 -32.01 33.10
C GLN A 346 -11.20 -32.29 31.61
N VAL A 347 -11.30 -31.25 30.77
CA VAL A 347 -11.39 -31.41 29.31
C VAL A 347 -10.16 -32.12 28.74
N PHE A 348 -8.94 -31.81 29.22
CA PHE A 348 -7.75 -32.55 28.78
C PHE A 348 -7.76 -34.00 29.23
N THR A 349 -8.15 -34.29 30.47
CA THR A 349 -8.27 -35.69 30.92
C THR A 349 -9.32 -36.47 30.13
N GLU A 350 -10.44 -35.84 29.76
CA GLU A 350 -11.46 -36.47 28.92
C GLU A 350 -10.93 -36.70 27.50
N LEU A 351 -10.22 -35.74 26.91
CA LEU A 351 -9.58 -35.91 25.60
C LEU A 351 -8.48 -36.98 25.64
N GLU A 352 -7.72 -37.08 26.72
CA GLU A 352 -6.73 -38.13 26.94
C GLU A 352 -7.41 -39.51 27.02
N GLU A 353 -8.51 -39.63 27.77
CA GLU A 353 -9.31 -40.85 27.86
C GLU A 353 -9.93 -41.24 26.50
N GLN A 354 -10.49 -40.27 25.77
CA GLN A 354 -11.01 -40.48 24.42
C GLN A 354 -9.91 -40.92 23.44
N ASN A 355 -8.74 -40.29 23.49
CA ASN A 355 -7.60 -40.68 22.66
C ASN A 355 -7.11 -42.09 23.03
N LEU A 356 -7.05 -42.42 24.31
CA LEU A 356 -6.68 -43.77 24.76
C LEU A 356 -7.70 -44.80 24.29
N THR A 357 -8.99 -44.49 24.37
CA THR A 357 -10.08 -45.35 23.88
C THR A 357 -9.98 -45.53 22.36
N LEU A 358 -9.67 -44.48 21.61
CA LEU A 358 -9.47 -44.55 20.16
C LEU A 358 -8.26 -45.41 19.79
N VAL A 359 -7.17 -45.30 20.56
CA VAL A 359 -5.98 -46.14 20.38
C VAL A 359 -6.31 -47.60 20.66
N GLN A 360 -7.01 -47.91 21.76
CA GLN A 360 -7.47 -49.27 22.05
C GLN A 360 -8.37 -49.81 20.94
N TYR A 361 -9.34 -49.02 20.47
CA TYR A 361 -10.22 -49.41 19.37
C TYR A 361 -9.44 -49.70 18.07
N SER A 362 -8.44 -48.88 17.74
CA SER A 362 -7.58 -49.14 16.58
C SER A 362 -6.75 -50.42 16.73
N GLN A 363 -6.25 -50.69 17.93
CA GLN A 363 -5.52 -51.93 18.22
C GLN A 363 -6.43 -53.15 18.12
N ASP A 364 -7.64 -53.10 18.67
CA ASP A 364 -8.63 -54.17 18.58
C ASP A 364 -8.99 -54.46 17.10
N ILE A 365 -9.15 -53.41 16.28
CA ILE A 365 -9.37 -53.56 14.85
C ILE A 365 -8.16 -54.21 14.18
N ASP A 366 -6.95 -53.73 14.46
CA ASP A 366 -5.72 -54.26 13.87
C ASP A 366 -5.51 -55.74 14.22
N GLU A 367 -5.74 -56.13 15.48
CA GLU A 367 -5.71 -57.53 15.91
C GLU A 367 -6.76 -58.36 15.18
N SER A 368 -8.00 -57.85 15.07
CA SER A 368 -9.08 -58.55 14.35
C SER A 368 -8.75 -58.74 12.86
N LEU A 369 -8.10 -57.75 12.23
CA LEU A 369 -7.63 -57.81 10.85
C LEU A 369 -6.48 -58.79 10.69
N GLU A 370 -5.54 -58.82 11.63
CA GLU A 370 -4.45 -59.80 11.63
C GLU A 370 -5.00 -61.23 11.74
N ASP A 371 -6.00 -61.43 12.59
CA ASP A 371 -6.73 -62.69 12.74
C ASP A 371 -7.44 -63.13 11.46
N ILE A 372 -8.14 -62.21 10.79
CA ILE A 372 -8.77 -62.46 9.49
C ILE A 372 -7.72 -62.83 8.44
N ASN A 373 -6.61 -62.09 8.38
CA ASN A 373 -5.51 -62.34 7.45
C ASN A 373 -4.83 -63.71 7.72
N LYS A 374 -4.66 -64.10 8.99
CA LYS A 374 -4.18 -65.45 9.36
C LYS A 374 -5.14 -66.54 8.86
N ARG A 375 -6.45 -66.36 9.05
CA ARG A 375 -7.47 -67.31 8.54
C ARG A 375 -7.46 -67.36 7.01
N GLU A 376 -7.34 -66.23 6.34
CA GLU A 376 -7.23 -66.15 4.89
C GLU A 376 -6.02 -66.90 4.37
N LYS A 377 -4.83 -66.68 4.97
CA LYS A 377 -3.60 -67.42 4.63
C LYS A 377 -3.78 -68.93 4.80
N LEU A 378 -4.35 -69.37 5.92
CA LEU A 378 -4.62 -70.80 6.15
C LEU A 378 -5.57 -71.39 5.10
N ILE A 379 -6.58 -70.62 4.66
CA ILE A 379 -7.49 -71.05 3.60
C ILE A 379 -6.77 -71.09 2.25
N GLN A 380 -5.97 -70.08 1.92
CA GLN A 380 -5.14 -70.04 0.71
C GLN A 380 -4.19 -71.23 0.65
N ASP A 381 -3.47 -71.53 1.74
CA ASP A 381 -2.55 -72.66 1.81
C ASP A 381 -3.27 -74.00 1.63
N LYS A 382 -4.47 -74.18 2.21
CA LYS A 382 -5.31 -75.36 2.00
C LYS A 382 -5.78 -75.48 0.55
N ILE A 383 -6.20 -74.38 -0.06
CA ILE A 383 -6.61 -74.36 -1.47
C ILE A 383 -5.42 -74.69 -2.37
N ASN A 384 -4.26 -74.08 -2.15
CA ASN A 384 -3.04 -74.33 -2.91
C ASN A 384 -2.58 -75.79 -2.77
N SER A 385 -2.66 -76.36 -1.57
CA SER A 385 -2.37 -77.77 -1.34
C SER A 385 -3.33 -78.70 -2.09
N ASN A 386 -4.62 -78.36 -2.12
CA ASN A 386 -5.62 -79.12 -2.88
C ASN A 386 -5.39 -78.99 -4.40
N ILE A 387 -5.06 -77.79 -4.89
CA ILE A 387 -4.69 -77.58 -6.30
C ILE A 387 -3.47 -78.42 -6.67
N ALA A 388 -2.43 -78.43 -5.82
CA ALA A 388 -1.24 -79.24 -6.04
C ALA A 388 -1.58 -80.74 -6.10
N PHE A 389 -2.39 -81.22 -5.16
CA PHE A 389 -2.88 -82.61 -5.14
C PHE A 389 -3.68 -82.97 -6.40
N LEU A 390 -4.59 -82.09 -6.84
CA LEU A 390 -5.39 -82.31 -8.05
C LEU A 390 -4.54 -82.29 -9.32
N LEU A 391 -3.52 -81.44 -9.39
CA LEU A 391 -2.57 -81.41 -10.49
C LEU A 391 -1.75 -82.71 -10.54
N GLU A 392 -1.25 -83.18 -9.41
CA GLU A 392 -0.52 -84.45 -9.32
C GLU A 392 -1.41 -85.63 -9.75
N HIS A 393 -2.65 -85.68 -9.24
CA HIS A 393 -3.62 -86.71 -9.61
C HIS A 393 -3.97 -86.65 -11.10
N LYS A 394 -4.11 -85.45 -11.67
CA LYS A 394 -4.33 -85.26 -13.11
C LYS A 394 -3.17 -85.83 -13.93
N GLU A 395 -1.92 -85.54 -13.56
CA GLU A 395 -0.75 -86.06 -14.26
C GLU A 395 -0.64 -87.59 -14.10
N MET A 396 -0.96 -88.14 -12.93
CA MET A 396 -1.05 -89.59 -12.71
C MET A 396 -2.10 -90.24 -13.61
N LEU A 397 -3.30 -89.66 -13.71
CA LEU A 397 -4.37 -90.18 -14.58
C LEU A 397 -3.99 -90.11 -16.06
N LYS A 398 -3.35 -89.02 -16.50
CA LYS A 398 -2.83 -88.92 -17.88
C LYS A 398 -1.81 -90.03 -18.15
N ALA A 399 -0.86 -90.25 -17.24
CA ALA A 399 0.11 -91.33 -17.39
C ALA A 399 -0.56 -92.71 -17.44
N ASN A 400 -1.62 -92.93 -16.65
CA ASN A 400 -2.42 -94.16 -16.71
C ASN A 400 -3.15 -94.31 -18.04
N CYS A 401 -3.73 -93.24 -18.57
CA CYS A 401 -4.40 -93.23 -19.87
C CYS A 401 -3.43 -93.61 -20.98
N VAL A 402 -2.26 -92.98 -21.03
CA VAL A 402 -1.21 -93.29 -22.01
C VAL A 402 -0.78 -94.76 -21.91
N ARG A 403 -0.54 -95.27 -20.70
CA ARG A 403 -0.18 -96.70 -20.52
C ARG A 403 -1.29 -97.64 -20.97
N GLU A 404 -2.55 -97.29 -20.77
CA GLU A 404 -3.67 -98.12 -21.18
C GLU A 404 -3.91 -98.03 -22.70
N GLU A 405 -3.70 -96.86 -23.31
CA GLU A 405 -3.67 -96.67 -24.76
C GLU A 405 -2.56 -97.49 -25.41
N GLU A 406 -1.35 -97.51 -24.83
CA GLU A 406 -0.24 -98.36 -25.27
C GLU A 406 -0.61 -99.86 -25.19
N LYS A 407 -1.17 -100.32 -24.07
CA LYS A 407 -1.65 -101.71 -23.95
C LYS A 407 -2.76 -102.04 -24.95
N ALA A 408 -3.69 -101.11 -25.18
CA ALA A 408 -4.78 -101.28 -26.13
C ALA A 408 -4.20 -101.39 -27.55
N ALA A 409 -3.22 -100.56 -27.91
CA ALA A 409 -2.51 -100.64 -29.17
C ALA A 409 -1.72 -101.96 -29.31
N ASP A 410 -1.05 -102.42 -28.25
CA ASP A 410 -0.35 -103.71 -28.22
C ASP A 410 -1.31 -104.89 -28.41
N LEU A 411 -2.47 -104.86 -27.73
CA LEU A 411 -3.50 -105.87 -27.87
C LEU A 411 -4.16 -105.82 -29.25
N GLU A 412 -4.39 -104.64 -29.81
CA GLU A 412 -4.86 -104.48 -31.19
C GLU A 412 -3.86 -105.10 -32.16
N LEU A 413 -2.57 -104.77 -32.03
CA LEU A 413 -1.49 -105.35 -32.83
C LEU A 413 -1.46 -106.87 -32.70
N ARG A 414 -1.53 -107.39 -31.47
CA ARG A 414 -1.55 -108.84 -31.20
C ARG A 414 -2.79 -109.51 -31.78
N SER A 415 -3.96 -108.87 -31.66
CA SER A 415 -5.20 -109.35 -32.26
C SER A 415 -5.08 -109.40 -33.78
N ARG A 416 -4.51 -108.36 -34.41
CA ARG A 416 -4.28 -108.29 -35.85
C ARG A 416 -3.31 -109.38 -36.30
N LEU A 417 -2.23 -109.61 -35.56
CA LEU A 417 -1.27 -110.70 -35.81
C LEU A 417 -1.93 -112.08 -35.72
N PHE A 418 -2.81 -112.30 -34.73
CA PHE A 418 -3.58 -113.55 -34.62
C PHE A 418 -4.71 -113.67 -35.66
N SER A 419 -5.29 -112.56 -36.08
CA SER A 419 -6.35 -112.49 -37.12
C SER A 419 -5.87 -112.89 -38.50
N PHE A 420 -4.55 -112.99 -38.73
CA PHE A 420 -4.01 -113.61 -39.94
C PHE A 420 -4.27 -115.13 -40.01
N GLY A 421 -4.77 -115.76 -38.94
CA GLY A 421 -5.10 -117.19 -38.90
C GLY A 421 -6.48 -117.56 -39.46
N GLU A 422 -7.44 -116.64 -39.54
CA GLU A 422 -8.73 -116.90 -40.19
C GLU A 422 -8.66 -116.52 -41.68
N PHE A 423 -8.01 -117.40 -42.45
CA PHE A 423 -8.06 -117.35 -43.91
C PHE A 423 -9.49 -117.65 -44.40
N LYS A 424 -10.29 -116.60 -44.61
CA LYS A 424 -11.54 -116.70 -45.39
C LYS A 424 -11.18 -116.87 -46.87
N SER A 425 -10.86 -118.10 -47.26
CA SER A 425 -10.48 -118.48 -48.63
C SER A 425 -11.42 -117.87 -49.67
N ASP A 426 -12.73 -117.95 -49.45
CA ASP A 426 -13.75 -117.43 -50.37
C ASP A 426 -13.73 -115.90 -50.53
N ALA A 427 -13.37 -115.15 -49.49
CA ALA A 427 -13.25 -113.70 -49.57
C ALA A 427 -11.96 -113.32 -50.32
N GLN A 428 -10.90 -114.11 -50.13
CA GLN A 428 -9.62 -113.92 -50.80
C GLN A 428 -9.67 -114.31 -52.29
N GLU A 429 -10.38 -115.37 -52.65
CA GLU A 429 -10.63 -115.75 -54.05
C GLU A 429 -11.47 -114.70 -54.78
N LYS A 430 -12.56 -114.21 -54.15
CA LYS A 430 -13.34 -113.09 -54.70
C LYS A 430 -12.50 -111.83 -54.85
N LEU A 431 -11.61 -111.55 -53.89
CA LEU A 431 -10.69 -110.41 -53.97
C LEU A 431 -9.69 -110.60 -55.12
N ILE A 432 -9.07 -111.78 -55.25
CA ILE A 432 -8.13 -112.10 -56.34
C ILE A 432 -8.84 -112.00 -57.70
N GLU A 433 -10.07 -112.46 -57.81
CA GLU A 433 -10.83 -112.37 -59.06
C GLU A 433 -11.25 -110.93 -59.38
N SER A 434 -11.63 -110.14 -58.36
CA SER A 434 -11.90 -108.71 -58.52
C SER A 434 -10.64 -107.92 -58.91
N LEU A 435 -9.49 -108.25 -58.31
CA LEU A 435 -8.19 -107.65 -58.62
C LEU A 435 -7.75 -108.07 -60.02
N SER A 436 -7.90 -109.33 -60.40
CA SER A 436 -7.63 -109.81 -61.75
C SER A 436 -8.48 -109.07 -62.80
N LYS A 437 -9.78 -108.89 -62.55
CA LYS A 437 -10.66 -108.06 -63.41
C LYS A 437 -10.16 -106.61 -63.49
N LYS A 438 -9.74 -106.02 -62.37
CA LYS A 438 -9.26 -104.64 -62.33
C LYS A 438 -7.90 -104.48 -63.02
N ILE A 439 -6.99 -105.44 -62.85
CA ILE A 439 -5.71 -105.51 -63.56
C ILE A 439 -5.94 -105.62 -65.06
N ASN A 440 -6.91 -106.43 -65.50
CA ASN A 440 -7.30 -106.51 -66.91
C ASN A 440 -7.84 -105.18 -67.43
N GLN A 441 -8.69 -104.50 -66.65
CA GLN A 441 -9.22 -103.18 -67.03
C GLN A 441 -8.11 -102.14 -67.16
N VAL A 442 -7.20 -102.08 -66.19
CA VAL A 442 -6.07 -101.13 -66.21
C VAL A 442 -5.13 -101.44 -67.38
N TYR A 443 -4.80 -102.71 -67.60
CA TYR A 443 -3.98 -103.14 -68.74
C TYR A 443 -4.60 -102.71 -70.08
N LYS A 444 -5.92 -102.92 -70.27
CA LYS A 444 -6.65 -102.48 -71.47
C LYS A 444 -6.55 -100.96 -71.69
N VAL A 445 -6.69 -100.17 -70.63
CA VAL A 445 -6.63 -98.70 -70.71
C VAL A 445 -5.21 -98.20 -70.97
N CYS A 446 -4.21 -98.79 -70.33
CA CYS A 446 -2.84 -98.30 -70.38
C CYS A 446 -2.06 -98.72 -71.65
N ILE A 447 -2.33 -99.91 -72.21
CA ILE A 447 -1.52 -100.50 -73.29
C ILE A 447 -2.35 -100.87 -74.53
N GLY A 448 -3.62 -101.29 -74.36
CA GLY A 448 -4.51 -101.70 -75.46
C GLY A 448 -4.86 -103.20 -75.45
N ASP A 449 -5.77 -103.62 -76.33
CA ASP A 449 -6.44 -104.95 -76.26
C ASP A 449 -5.63 -106.11 -76.88
N ALA A 450 -4.41 -105.88 -77.36
CA ALA A 450 -3.69 -106.80 -78.25
C ALA A 450 -3.14 -108.09 -77.59
N ASP A 451 -3.04 -108.18 -76.26
CA ASP A 451 -2.43 -109.33 -75.56
C ASP A 451 -3.19 -109.77 -74.28
N VAL A 452 -4.47 -109.40 -74.14
CA VAL A 452 -5.18 -109.56 -72.85
C VAL A 452 -5.40 -111.02 -72.44
N GLY A 453 -5.48 -111.94 -73.39
CA GLY A 453 -5.72 -113.37 -73.12
C GLY A 453 -4.48 -114.21 -72.76
N SER A 454 -3.28 -113.79 -73.17
CA SER A 454 -2.06 -114.60 -73.08
C SER A 454 -1.24 -114.35 -71.80
N LEU A 455 -1.47 -113.23 -71.11
CA LEU A 455 -0.63 -112.78 -70.00
C LEU A 455 -1.26 -113.05 -68.62
N ASN A 456 -0.42 -113.56 -67.70
CA ASN A 456 -0.74 -113.70 -66.28
C ASN A 456 -1.00 -112.29 -65.66
N PRO A 457 -1.95 -112.14 -64.70
CA PRO A 457 -2.14 -110.89 -63.94
C PRO A 457 -0.85 -110.21 -63.47
N VAL A 458 0.16 -110.95 -63.01
CA VAL A 458 1.45 -110.37 -62.60
C VAL A 458 2.21 -109.81 -63.80
N GLN A 459 2.23 -110.51 -64.93
CA GLN A 459 2.87 -110.03 -66.17
C GLN A 459 2.17 -108.80 -66.74
N LYS A 460 0.83 -108.71 -66.61
CA LYS A 460 0.06 -107.52 -66.98
C LYS A 460 0.45 -106.31 -66.13
N LEU A 461 0.61 -106.52 -64.82
CA LEU A 461 1.08 -105.47 -63.91
C LEU A 461 2.50 -105.02 -64.26
N VAL A 462 3.43 -105.94 -64.54
CA VAL A 462 4.81 -105.59 -64.94
C VAL A 462 4.82 -104.74 -66.23
N LYS A 463 4.00 -105.07 -67.22
CA LYS A 463 3.89 -104.24 -68.44
C LYS A 463 3.29 -102.86 -68.14
N VAL A 464 2.26 -102.79 -67.28
CA VAL A 464 1.68 -101.51 -66.83
C VAL A 464 2.71 -100.69 -66.06
N GLU A 465 3.50 -101.32 -65.21
CA GLU A 465 4.59 -100.70 -64.46
C GLU A 465 5.66 -100.15 -65.40
N SER A 466 6.11 -100.92 -66.40
CA SER A 466 7.03 -100.43 -67.44
C SER A 466 6.47 -99.20 -68.14
N ARG A 467 5.17 -99.23 -68.52
CA ARG A 467 4.52 -98.08 -69.16
C ARG A 467 4.40 -96.88 -68.22
N LEU A 468 4.17 -97.11 -66.93
CA LEU A 468 4.13 -96.07 -65.92
C LEU A 468 5.51 -95.44 -65.76
N VAL A 469 6.57 -96.23 -65.67
CA VAL A 469 7.95 -95.75 -65.61
C VAL A 469 8.27 -94.89 -66.84
N GLU A 470 7.95 -95.36 -68.05
CA GLU A 470 8.10 -94.56 -69.28
C GLU A 470 7.36 -93.22 -69.22
N LEU A 471 6.11 -93.22 -68.72
CA LEU A 471 5.32 -92.00 -68.58
C LEU A 471 5.86 -91.07 -67.49
N SER A 472 6.39 -91.62 -66.39
CA SER A 472 7.06 -90.85 -65.34
C SER A 472 8.35 -90.22 -65.85
N ASP A 473 9.17 -90.95 -66.61
CA ASP A 473 10.37 -90.42 -67.26
C ASP A 473 10.00 -89.30 -68.24
N LEU A 474 8.91 -89.47 -69.00
CA LEU A 474 8.36 -88.42 -69.86
C LEU A 474 7.93 -87.19 -69.05
N ILE A 475 7.27 -87.37 -67.90
CA ILE A 475 6.87 -86.27 -67.00
C ILE A 475 8.09 -85.57 -66.40
N GLU A 476 9.11 -86.31 -65.96
CA GLU A 476 10.35 -85.75 -65.43
C GLU A 476 11.16 -85.01 -66.52
N SER A 477 11.08 -85.46 -67.77
CA SER A 477 11.69 -84.78 -68.92
C SER A 477 10.98 -83.47 -69.31
N ILE A 478 9.79 -83.18 -68.76
CA ILE A 478 9.09 -81.92 -69.04
C ILE A 478 9.92 -80.76 -68.45
N PRO A 479 10.31 -79.77 -69.27
CA PRO A 479 11.07 -78.62 -68.79
C PRO A 479 10.34 -77.90 -67.65
N LYS A 480 11.08 -77.63 -66.56
CA LYS A 480 10.55 -76.94 -65.36
C LYS A 480 9.94 -75.58 -65.68
N GLU A 481 10.40 -74.90 -66.73
CA GLU A 481 9.87 -73.62 -67.22
C GLU A 481 8.40 -73.74 -67.69
N ASN A 482 8.05 -74.85 -68.33
CA ASN A 482 6.67 -75.10 -68.77
C ASN A 482 5.75 -75.37 -67.57
N VAL A 483 6.26 -76.07 -66.55
CA VAL A 483 5.50 -76.31 -65.31
C VAL A 483 5.27 -75.00 -64.56
N GLU A 484 6.30 -74.16 -64.43
CA GLU A 484 6.19 -72.88 -63.72
C GLU A 484 5.26 -71.89 -64.42
N THR A 485 5.25 -71.85 -65.75
CA THR A 485 4.30 -71.01 -66.50
C THR A 485 2.86 -71.47 -66.31
N ILE A 486 2.60 -72.78 -66.33
CA ILE A 486 1.28 -73.35 -66.05
C ILE A 486 0.84 -73.08 -64.60
N GLU A 487 1.73 -73.24 -63.63
CA GLU A 487 1.45 -72.91 -62.22
C GLU A 487 1.09 -71.44 -62.05
N ARG A 488 1.85 -70.52 -62.66
CA ARG A 488 1.54 -69.09 -62.62
C ARG A 488 0.17 -68.79 -63.23
N ILE A 489 -0.22 -69.47 -64.30
CA ILE A 489 -1.56 -69.32 -64.91
C ILE A 489 -2.65 -69.87 -63.96
N LYS A 490 -2.50 -71.09 -63.44
CA LYS A 490 -3.45 -71.70 -62.49
C LYS A 490 -3.59 -70.90 -61.21
N GLN A 491 -2.51 -70.32 -60.70
CA GLN A 491 -2.53 -69.51 -59.48
C GLN A 491 -3.16 -68.14 -59.73
N LYS A 492 -3.03 -67.56 -60.93
CA LYS A 492 -3.79 -66.38 -61.36
C LYS A 492 -5.28 -66.69 -61.48
N GLU A 493 -5.64 -67.82 -62.09
CA GLU A 493 -7.02 -68.30 -62.22
C GLU A 493 -7.68 -68.48 -60.86
N ARG A 494 -7.01 -69.15 -59.90
CA ARG A 494 -7.53 -69.31 -58.52
C ARG A 494 -7.76 -67.95 -57.83
N ARG A 495 -6.81 -67.02 -57.97
CA ARG A 495 -6.95 -65.66 -57.41
C ARG A 495 -8.12 -64.90 -58.04
N GLN A 496 -8.33 -65.07 -59.33
CA GLN A 496 -9.45 -64.46 -60.04
C GLN A 496 -10.78 -65.07 -59.61
N LYS A 497 -10.88 -66.40 -59.53
CA LYS A 497 -12.08 -67.10 -59.07
C LYS A 497 -12.49 -66.68 -57.66
N LEU A 498 -11.52 -66.52 -56.75
CA LEU A 498 -11.80 -66.03 -55.40
C LEU A 498 -12.36 -64.59 -55.39
N ARG A 499 -11.90 -63.71 -56.28
CA ARG A 499 -12.46 -62.35 -56.42
C ARG A 499 -13.86 -62.39 -57.00
N GLU A 500 -14.09 -63.20 -58.03
CA GLU A 500 -15.39 -63.37 -58.65
C GLU A 500 -16.41 -63.95 -57.67
N ASP A 501 -16.03 -64.95 -56.86
CA ASP A 501 -16.89 -65.54 -55.84
C ASP A 501 -17.25 -64.51 -54.76
N LYS A 502 -16.28 -63.70 -54.29
CA LYS A 502 -16.54 -62.62 -53.32
C LYS A 502 -17.44 -61.52 -53.90
N MET A 503 -17.33 -61.22 -55.19
CA MET A 503 -18.24 -60.27 -55.87
C MET A 503 -19.64 -60.85 -56.03
N LYS A 504 -19.77 -62.13 -56.38
CA LYS A 504 -21.06 -62.83 -56.47
C LYS A 504 -21.75 -62.94 -55.12
N GLU A 505 -21.01 -63.17 -54.04
CA GLU A 505 -21.58 -63.23 -52.70
C GLU A 505 -22.16 -61.88 -52.26
N LYS A 506 -21.46 -60.77 -52.56
CA LYS A 506 -21.99 -59.42 -52.35
C LYS A 506 -23.24 -59.15 -53.20
N GLN A 507 -23.26 -59.58 -54.46
CA GLN A 507 -24.43 -59.46 -55.33
C GLN A 507 -25.61 -60.27 -54.81
N ARG A 508 -25.40 -61.53 -54.40
CA ARG A 508 -26.44 -62.37 -53.79
C ARG A 508 -27.01 -61.74 -52.53
N HIS A 509 -26.17 -61.18 -51.66
CA HIS A 509 -26.65 -60.49 -50.47
C HIS A 509 -27.47 -59.22 -50.83
N GLN A 510 -27.10 -58.50 -51.89
CA GLN A 510 -27.90 -57.37 -52.38
C GLN A 510 -29.23 -57.82 -53.00
N GLU A 511 -29.21 -58.87 -53.83
CA GLU A 511 -30.40 -59.47 -54.43
C GLU A 511 -31.34 -60.05 -53.37
N GLU A 512 -30.81 -60.71 -52.34
CA GLU A 512 -31.60 -61.25 -51.24
C GLU A 512 -32.25 -60.14 -50.41
N ARG A 513 -31.52 -59.04 -50.15
CA ARG A 513 -32.11 -57.84 -49.53
C ARG A 513 -33.22 -57.24 -50.40
N LEU A 514 -33.00 -57.14 -51.71
CA LEU A 514 -34.00 -56.64 -52.65
C LEU A 514 -35.23 -57.57 -52.71
N LYS A 515 -35.00 -58.88 -52.75
CA LYS A 515 -36.04 -59.92 -52.78
C LYS A 515 -36.85 -59.93 -51.50
N ALA A 516 -36.21 -59.84 -50.33
CA ALA A 516 -36.90 -59.74 -49.05
C ALA A 516 -37.70 -58.43 -48.94
N ALA A 517 -37.22 -57.32 -49.52
CA ALA A 517 -37.97 -56.08 -49.60
C ALA A 517 -39.19 -56.19 -50.54
N LEU A 518 -39.03 -56.81 -51.71
CA LEU A 518 -40.12 -57.11 -52.65
C LEU A 518 -41.15 -58.06 -52.03
N GLU A 519 -40.71 -59.14 -51.38
CA GLU A 519 -41.59 -60.10 -50.72
C GLU A 519 -42.34 -59.45 -49.56
N ARG A 520 -41.71 -58.53 -48.81
CA ARG A 520 -42.41 -57.71 -47.81
C ARG A 520 -43.43 -56.76 -48.45
N ALA A 521 -43.17 -56.24 -49.63
CA ALA A 521 -44.09 -55.37 -50.36
C ALA A 521 -45.28 -56.15 -50.98
N VAL A 522 -45.06 -57.40 -51.42
CA VAL A 522 -46.08 -58.29 -51.98
C VAL A 522 -46.88 -59.02 -50.90
N ALA A 523 -46.29 -59.24 -49.72
CA ALA A 523 -46.97 -59.85 -48.60
C ALA A 523 -48.21 -59.03 -48.20
N GLN A 524 -49.38 -59.64 -48.31
CA GLN A 524 -50.63 -58.98 -47.93
C GLN A 524 -50.58 -58.59 -46.44
N PRO A 525 -51.07 -57.39 -46.07
CA PRO A 525 -51.10 -56.96 -44.68
C PRO A 525 -51.77 -58.01 -43.80
N LYS A 526 -51.04 -58.53 -42.81
CA LYS A 526 -51.56 -59.54 -41.87
C LYS A 526 -52.80 -58.98 -41.15
N LYS A 527 -53.98 -59.53 -41.45
CA LYS A 527 -55.21 -59.17 -40.75
C LYS A 527 -55.13 -59.68 -39.31
N LYS A 528 -54.99 -58.75 -38.35
CA LYS A 528 -55.09 -59.08 -36.93
C LYS A 528 -56.56 -59.38 -36.61
N LEU A 529 -56.86 -60.60 -36.17
CA LEU A 529 -58.17 -60.94 -35.62
C LEU A 529 -58.32 -60.29 -34.23
N GLY A 530 -58.73 -59.03 -34.24
CA GLY A 530 -59.18 -58.29 -33.06
C GLY A 530 -60.70 -58.41 -32.85
N ARG A 531 -61.15 -57.93 -31.69
CA ARG A 531 -62.54 -57.94 -31.17
C ARG A 531 -63.57 -57.44 -32.22
N ARG A 532 -64.75 -58.08 -32.24
CA ARG A 532 -65.82 -57.90 -33.25
C ARG A 532 -66.24 -56.43 -33.41
N LEU A 533 -66.22 -55.95 -34.66
CA LEU A 533 -66.62 -54.59 -35.05
C LEU A 533 -68.10 -54.34 -34.72
N THR A 534 -68.41 -53.32 -33.92
CA THR A 534 -69.78 -52.84 -33.67
C THR A 534 -70.09 -51.70 -34.63
N TYR A 535 -71.14 -51.86 -35.45
CA TYR A 535 -71.59 -50.81 -36.37
C TYR A 535 -72.26 -49.66 -35.60
N ARG A 536 -71.74 -48.45 -35.78
CA ARG A 536 -72.46 -47.20 -35.56
C ARG A 536 -72.80 -46.60 -36.92
N SER A 537 -73.91 -45.84 -36.99
CA SER A 537 -74.62 -45.39 -38.19
C SER A 537 -73.76 -44.88 -39.35
N LYS A 538 -74.23 -45.11 -40.59
CA LYS A 538 -73.53 -44.78 -41.85
C LYS A 538 -73.36 -43.26 -42.03
N PRO A 539 -72.14 -42.75 -42.32
CA PRO A 539 -71.95 -41.41 -42.87
C PRO A 539 -72.19 -41.39 -44.40
N PRO A 540 -72.48 -40.22 -45.00
CA PRO A 540 -72.92 -40.10 -46.39
C PRO A 540 -71.77 -40.28 -47.39
N SER A 541 -72.06 -40.90 -48.52
CA SER A 541 -71.13 -41.16 -49.62
C SER A 541 -70.69 -39.87 -50.32
N GLY A 542 -69.38 -39.63 -50.36
CA GLY A 542 -68.74 -38.59 -51.15
C GLY A 542 -67.56 -39.17 -51.94
N ASN A 543 -67.56 -38.92 -53.24
CA ASN A 543 -66.81 -39.61 -54.29
C ASN A 543 -65.28 -39.53 -54.18
N LYS A 544 -64.63 -40.58 -54.67
CA LYS A 544 -63.19 -40.70 -54.89
C LYS A 544 -62.74 -39.74 -56.01
N HIS A 545 -61.64 -39.04 -55.79
CA HIS A 545 -60.77 -38.60 -56.87
C HIS A 545 -59.43 -39.31 -56.73
N GLU A 546 -59.12 -40.06 -57.78
CA GLU A 546 -57.88 -40.76 -58.04
C GLU A 546 -56.82 -39.72 -58.44
N LEU A 547 -55.60 -39.79 -57.90
CA LEU A 547 -54.45 -39.09 -58.48
C LEU A 547 -53.25 -40.01 -58.63
N LEU A 548 -52.80 -40.01 -59.88
CA LEU A 548 -51.74 -40.76 -60.51
C LEU A 548 -50.35 -40.35 -60.01
N LEU A 549 -49.49 -41.35 -59.99
CA LEU A 549 -48.07 -41.31 -59.66
C LEU A 549 -47.24 -41.03 -60.93
N VAL A 550 -46.48 -39.93 -60.97
CA VAL A 550 -45.36 -39.72 -61.92
C VAL A 550 -44.26 -38.98 -61.16
N LYS A 551 -43.21 -39.70 -60.71
CA LYS A 551 -41.82 -39.65 -61.18
C LYS A 551 -41.26 -38.23 -61.39
N ASP A 552 -40.24 -37.87 -60.60
CA ASP A 552 -38.92 -37.60 -61.18
C ASP A 552 -37.79 -37.54 -60.14
N THR A 553 -36.76 -38.32 -60.45
CA THR A 553 -35.39 -38.24 -59.96
C THR A 553 -34.72 -37.01 -60.58
N ARG A 554 -33.97 -36.21 -59.77
CA ARG A 554 -32.69 -35.54 -60.12
C ARG A 554 -32.49 -34.26 -59.30
N THR A 555 -32.05 -34.39 -58.05
CA THR A 555 -31.42 -33.27 -57.32
C THR A 555 -30.26 -33.67 -56.41
N LYS A 556 -29.97 -34.96 -56.22
CA LYS A 556 -28.93 -35.40 -55.27
C LYS A 556 -27.49 -35.21 -55.73
N SER A 557 -27.23 -34.94 -57.00
CA SER A 557 -25.85 -34.86 -57.52
C SER A 557 -25.17 -33.50 -57.34
N LEU A 558 -25.81 -32.52 -56.68
CA LEU A 558 -25.21 -31.19 -56.47
C LEU A 558 -24.78 -30.93 -55.01
N GLU A 559 -25.30 -31.70 -54.04
CA GLU A 559 -25.00 -31.49 -52.61
C GLU A 559 -23.70 -32.18 -52.15
N GLU A 560 -23.21 -33.20 -52.89
CA GLU A 560 -22.05 -34.00 -52.47
C GLU A 560 -20.69 -33.39 -52.85
N GLU A 561 -20.63 -32.38 -53.73
CA GLU A 561 -19.38 -31.71 -54.12
C GLU A 561 -19.00 -30.52 -53.21
N TYR A 562 -19.92 -30.05 -52.35
CA TYR A 562 -19.65 -28.92 -51.45
C TYR A 562 -19.03 -29.33 -50.10
N PHE A 563 -19.02 -30.62 -49.78
CA PHE A 563 -18.65 -31.11 -48.44
C PHE A 563 -17.27 -31.78 -48.32
N PHE A 564 -16.55 -32.01 -49.42
CA PHE A 564 -15.27 -32.73 -49.40
C PHE A 564 -14.17 -32.12 -50.29
N THR A 565 -13.98 -30.79 -50.22
CA THR A 565 -12.70 -30.14 -50.55
C THR A 565 -12.05 -29.58 -49.30
#